data_AF-A0A4Q6BZ86-F1
#
_entry.id   AF-A0A4Q6BZ86-F1
#
_cell.length_a   1.000
_cell.length_b   1.000
_cell.length_c   1.000
_cell.angle_alpha   90.00
_cell.angle_beta   90.00
_cell.angle_gamma   90.00
#
_symmetry.space_group_name_H-M   'P 1'
#
loop_
_entity.id
_entity.type
_entity.pdbx_description
1 polymer ?
#
loop_
_entity_poly.entity_id
_entity_poly.type
_entity_poly.pdbx_seq_one_letter_code
_entity_poly.pdbx_strand_id
1 'polypeptide(L)'
;TLALEGLSRTLVEQDLTEKVTIHSGNYQGEKASNLDFTGIDLLLVDPPRSGLMKFLDPLEKMTAASRPAALIYVSCFAESFATDAQRLLAMGYTLREISLVDQFPQSRHYETVAVFVR
;
A
#
# COMPACT_ATOMS: atom_id res chain seq x y z
N THR A 1 2.57 7.93 18.31
CA THR A 1 2.92 9.18 17.58
C THR A 1 1.62 9.90 17.27
N LEU A 2 1.68 11.23 17.11
CA LEU A 2 0.50 12.10 16.91
C LEU A 2 -0.47 11.61 15.82
N ALA A 3 0.03 11.02 14.73
CA ALA A 3 -0.80 10.47 13.66
C ALA A 3 -1.70 9.33 14.13
N LEU A 4 -1.17 8.40 14.93
CA LEU A 4 -1.94 7.27 15.46
C LEU A 4 -2.96 7.74 16.50
N GLU A 5 -2.61 8.74 17.32
CA GLU A 5 -3.54 9.35 18.26
C GLU A 5 -4.70 10.05 17.54
N GLY A 6 -4.40 10.78 16.46
CA GLY A 6 -5.40 11.39 15.58
C GLY A 6 -6.35 10.35 14.98
N LEU A 7 -5.80 9.28 14.40
CA LEU A 7 -6.59 8.18 13.84
C LEU A 7 -7.49 7.54 14.92
N SER A 8 -6.93 7.18 16.07
CA SER A 8 -7.69 6.57 17.17
C SER A 8 -8.86 7.44 17.62
N ARG A 9 -8.66 8.77 17.70
CA ARG A 9 -9.74 9.70 18.01
C ARG A 9 -10.83 9.68 16.94
N THR A 10 -10.46 9.76 15.66
CA THR A 10 -11.41 9.71 14.54
C THR A 10 -12.20 8.40 14.52
N LEU A 11 -11.58 7.26 14.84
CA LEU A 11 -12.28 5.99 14.91
C LEU A 11 -13.35 5.95 16.01
N VAL A 12 -13.08 6.58 17.17
CA VAL A 12 -14.06 6.73 18.25
C VAL A 12 -15.20 7.67 17.83
N GLU A 13 -14.86 8.82 17.25
CA GLU A 13 -15.84 9.81 16.78
C GLU A 13 -16.79 9.27 15.71
N GLN A 14 -16.33 8.30 14.91
CA GLN A 14 -17.09 7.70 13.81
C GLN A 14 -17.67 6.31 14.12
N ASP A 15 -17.53 5.80 15.35
CA ASP A 15 -17.99 4.47 15.77
C ASP A 15 -17.44 3.32 14.89
N LEU A 16 -16.12 3.35 14.63
CA LEU A 16 -15.41 2.40 13.76
C LEU A 16 -14.40 1.52 14.50
N THR A 17 -14.32 1.61 15.83
CA THR A 17 -13.32 0.90 16.64
C THR A 17 -13.41 -0.61 16.55
N GLU A 18 -14.60 -1.18 16.35
CA GLU A 18 -14.78 -2.63 16.16
C GLU A 18 -14.44 -3.12 14.74
N LYS A 19 -14.34 -2.20 13.77
CA LYS A 19 -14.10 -2.51 12.35
C LYS A 19 -12.66 -2.30 11.93
N VAL A 20 -11.88 -1.53 12.71
CA VAL A 20 -10.52 -1.13 12.36
C VAL A 20 -9.56 -1.56 13.45
N THR A 21 -8.62 -2.42 13.09
CA THR A 21 -7.48 -2.78 13.96
C THR A 21 -6.25 -1.99 13.53
N ILE A 22 -5.59 -1.32 14.48
CA ILE A 22 -4.40 -0.52 14.23
C ILE A 22 -3.15 -1.30 14.63
N HIS A 23 -2.20 -1.40 13.70
CA HIS A 23 -0.86 -1.92 13.97
C HIS A 23 0.18 -0.83 13.71
N SER A 24 1.24 -0.77 14.53
CA SER A 24 2.30 0.24 14.41
C SER A 24 3.69 -0.36 14.35
N GLY A 25 4.55 0.25 13.53
CA GLY A 25 5.99 0.00 13.49
C GLY A 25 6.64 0.32 12.14
N ASN A 26 7.89 -0.08 11.96
CA ASN A 26 8.67 0.23 10.76
C ASN A 26 8.46 -0.81 9.65
N TYR A 27 7.47 -0.55 8.79
CA TYR A 27 7.10 -1.41 7.67
C TYR A 27 7.90 -1.16 6.37
N GLN A 28 8.86 -0.23 6.37
CA GLN A 28 9.89 -0.14 5.32
C GLN A 28 11.16 -0.93 5.68
N GLY A 29 11.25 -1.41 6.93
CA GLY A 29 12.42 -2.07 7.51
C GLY A 29 12.09 -3.43 8.13
N GLU A 30 12.53 -3.65 9.37
CA GLU A 30 12.53 -4.98 10.01
C GLU A 30 11.14 -5.58 10.22
N LYS A 31 10.09 -4.78 10.44
CA LYS A 31 8.73 -5.33 10.61
C LYS A 31 8.10 -5.80 9.31
N ALA A 32 8.61 -5.33 8.17
CA ALA A 32 8.07 -5.69 6.86
C ALA A 32 8.12 -7.20 6.63
N SER A 33 9.22 -7.86 7.03
CA SER A 33 9.45 -9.29 6.76
C SER A 33 8.51 -10.24 7.51
N ASN A 34 7.77 -9.76 8.51
CA ASN A 34 6.93 -10.56 9.39
C ASN A 34 5.43 -10.32 9.16
N LEU A 35 5.07 -9.57 8.11
CA LEU A 35 3.67 -9.38 7.74
C LEU A 35 3.10 -10.67 7.16
N ASP A 36 1.91 -11.04 7.60
CA ASP A 36 1.10 -12.09 7.00
C ASP A 36 -0.13 -11.45 6.36
N PHE A 37 -0.32 -11.71 5.07
CA PHE A 37 -1.47 -11.21 4.31
C PHE A 37 -2.51 -12.30 4.06
N THR A 38 -2.40 -13.45 4.72
CA THR A 38 -3.38 -14.54 4.61
C THR A 38 -4.76 -14.05 5.04
N GLY A 39 -5.76 -14.25 4.18
CA GLY A 39 -7.12 -13.78 4.42
C GLY A 39 -7.36 -12.30 4.15
N ILE A 40 -6.38 -11.57 3.60
CA ILE A 40 -6.56 -10.19 3.16
C ILE A 40 -6.99 -10.18 1.69
N ASP A 41 -8.17 -9.61 1.41
CA ASP A 41 -8.70 -9.53 0.05
C ASP A 41 -8.05 -8.43 -0.80
N LEU A 42 -7.74 -7.29 -0.18
CA LEU A 42 -7.24 -6.09 -0.85
C LEU A 42 -6.17 -5.38 -0.01
N LEU A 43 -5.11 -4.92 -0.68
CA LEU A 43 -4.13 -4.01 -0.10
C LEU A 43 -4.29 -2.60 -0.67
N LEU A 44 -4.29 -1.60 0.21
CA LEU A 44 -4.17 -0.19 -0.14
C LEU A 44 -2.86 0.34 0.45
N VAL A 45 -2.00 0.89 -0.38
CA VAL A 45 -0.69 1.41 0.04
C VAL A 45 -0.47 2.82 -0.51
N ASP A 46 0.03 3.70 0.36
CA ASP A 46 0.44 5.07 0.06
C ASP A 46 1.83 5.31 0.69
N PRO A 47 2.90 4.76 0.08
CA PRO A 47 4.24 4.86 0.63
C PRO A 47 4.87 6.24 0.41
N PRO A 48 5.91 6.61 1.18
CA PRO A 48 6.73 7.76 0.86
C PRO A 48 7.49 7.53 -0.46
N ARG A 49 8.22 8.55 -0.94
CA ARG A 49 8.95 8.50 -2.24
C ARG A 49 9.91 7.32 -2.42
N SER A 50 10.38 6.70 -1.34
CA SER A 50 11.21 5.49 -1.41
C SER A 50 10.43 4.23 -1.84
N GLY A 51 9.10 4.29 -1.96
CA GLY A 51 8.26 3.16 -2.31
C GLY A 51 8.09 2.15 -1.19
N LEU A 52 7.75 0.92 -1.56
CA LEU A 52 7.39 -0.16 -0.63
C LEU A 52 8.61 -0.87 -0.02
N MET A 53 9.81 -0.75 -0.59
CA MET A 53 11.03 -1.31 -0.02
C MET A 53 10.84 -2.80 0.37
N LYS A 54 11.05 -3.18 1.63
CA LYS A 54 10.88 -4.56 2.12
C LYS A 54 9.43 -5.00 2.30
N PHE A 55 8.45 -4.11 2.16
CA PHE A 55 7.03 -4.41 2.39
C PHE A 55 6.48 -5.48 1.45
N LEU A 56 7.01 -5.56 0.23
CA LEU A 56 6.58 -6.57 -0.76
C LEU A 56 7.23 -7.95 -0.51
N ASP A 57 8.30 -8.04 0.29
CA ASP A 57 9.05 -9.28 0.48
C ASP A 57 8.19 -10.46 1.00
N PRO A 58 7.23 -10.27 1.92
CA PRO A 58 6.33 -11.35 2.32
C PRO A 58 5.38 -11.77 1.20
N LEU A 59 4.87 -10.82 0.39
CA LEU A 59 4.00 -11.15 -0.74
C LEU A 59 4.74 -12.04 -1.76
N GLU A 60 6.01 -11.75 -2.03
CA GLU A 60 6.84 -12.54 -2.94
C GLU A 60 7.02 -14.00 -2.47
N LYS A 61 7.00 -14.24 -1.16
CA LYS A 61 7.10 -15.57 -0.55
C LYS A 61 5.76 -16.31 -0.50
N MET A 62 4.64 -15.62 -0.66
CA MET A 62 3.32 -16.21 -0.63
C MET A 62 2.95 -16.88 -1.96
N THR A 63 2.25 -18.00 -1.87
CA THR A 63 1.65 -18.63 -3.06
C THR A 63 0.65 -17.68 -3.71
N ALA A 64 0.46 -17.79 -5.03
CA ALA A 64 -0.52 -16.96 -5.75
C ALA A 64 -1.92 -17.04 -5.11
N ALA A 65 -2.36 -18.24 -4.71
CA ALA A 65 -3.69 -18.44 -4.12
C ALA A 65 -3.88 -17.74 -2.77
N SER A 66 -2.81 -17.52 -2.01
CA SER A 66 -2.85 -16.89 -0.68
C SER A 66 -2.65 -15.37 -0.73
N ARG A 67 -2.21 -14.82 -1.86
CA ARG A 67 -2.00 -13.38 -2.02
C ARG A 67 -3.34 -12.64 -2.19
N PRO A 68 -3.42 -11.38 -1.71
CA PRO A 68 -4.57 -10.51 -1.96
C PRO A 68 -4.97 -10.50 -3.44
N ALA A 69 -6.27 -10.45 -3.72
CA ALA A 69 -6.79 -10.45 -5.08
C ALA A 69 -6.50 -9.12 -5.80
N ALA A 70 -6.43 -8.03 -5.04
CA ALA A 70 -6.17 -6.68 -5.55
C ALA A 70 -5.18 -5.90 -4.68
N LEU A 71 -4.43 -5.02 -5.33
CA LEU A 71 -3.58 -4.03 -4.67
C LEU A 71 -3.79 -2.66 -5.33
N ILE A 72 -4.15 -1.67 -4.51
CA ILE A 72 -4.26 -0.26 -4.88
C ILE A 72 -3.00 0.45 -4.38
N TYR A 73 -2.26 1.04 -5.30
CA TYR A 73 -1.02 1.75 -5.02
C TYR A 73 -1.21 3.25 -5.30
N VAL A 74 -1.05 4.08 -4.28
CA VAL A 74 -0.97 5.54 -4.41
C VAL A 74 0.49 5.96 -4.48
N SER A 75 0.90 6.80 -5.44
CA SER A 75 2.29 7.22 -5.57
C SER A 75 2.48 8.65 -6.05
N CYS A 76 3.42 9.36 -5.42
CA CYS A 76 3.89 10.67 -5.84
C CYS A 76 5.22 10.63 -6.62
N PHE A 77 5.77 9.44 -6.90
CA PHE A 77 7.13 9.30 -7.45
C PHE A 77 7.26 8.12 -8.43
N ALA A 78 7.43 8.44 -9.72
CA ALA A 78 7.46 7.45 -10.79
C ALA A 78 8.58 6.41 -10.66
N GLU A 79 9.80 6.76 -10.22
CA GLU A 79 10.90 5.78 -10.20
C GLU A 79 10.67 4.65 -9.20
N SER A 80 10.23 4.97 -7.98
CA SER A 80 9.94 3.93 -6.98
C SER A 80 8.68 3.16 -7.34
N PHE A 81 7.64 3.83 -7.87
CA PHE A 81 6.46 3.17 -8.42
C PHE A 81 6.82 2.15 -9.50
N ALA A 82 7.65 2.52 -10.48
CA ALA A 82 8.05 1.63 -11.57
C ALA A 82 8.79 0.38 -11.06
N THR A 83 9.64 0.56 -10.04
CA THR A 83 10.38 -0.54 -9.40
C THR A 83 9.43 -1.49 -8.68
N ASP A 84 8.51 -0.98 -7.86
CA ASP A 84 7.52 -1.79 -7.15
C ASP A 84 6.53 -2.45 -8.11
N ALA A 85 6.10 -1.75 -9.16
CA ALA A 85 5.22 -2.29 -10.20
C ALA A 85 5.86 -3.48 -10.91
N GLN A 86 7.15 -3.42 -11.24
CA GLN A 86 7.86 -4.57 -11.83
C GLN A 86 7.85 -5.79 -10.90
N ARG A 87 8.02 -5.59 -9.59
CA ARG A 87 7.92 -6.68 -8.60
C ARG A 87 6.51 -7.26 -8.56
N LEU A 88 5.48 -6.43 -8.56
CA LEU A 88 4.07 -6.86 -8.60
C LEU A 88 3.76 -7.66 -9.87
N LEU A 89 4.24 -7.20 -11.03
CA LEU A 89 4.09 -7.91 -12.30
C LEU A 89 4.84 -9.26 -12.27
N ALA A 90 6.04 -9.32 -11.71
CA ALA A 90 6.81 -10.57 -11.56
C ALA A 90 6.11 -11.58 -10.62
N MET A 91 5.35 -11.09 -9.64
CA MET A 91 4.48 -11.92 -8.81
C MET A 91 3.25 -12.44 -9.57
N GLY A 92 2.93 -11.93 -10.76
CA GLY A 92 1.78 -12.33 -11.56
C GLY A 92 0.54 -11.45 -11.36
N TYR A 93 0.68 -10.27 -10.73
CA TYR A 93 -0.36 -9.25 -10.85
C TYR A 93 -0.30 -8.62 -12.24
N THR A 94 -1.42 -8.06 -12.67
CA THR A 94 -1.57 -7.24 -13.87
C THR A 94 -1.95 -5.83 -13.45
N LEU A 95 -1.29 -4.82 -14.02
CA LEU A 95 -1.72 -3.43 -13.90
C LEU A 95 -3.00 -3.24 -14.72
N ARG A 96 -4.14 -3.18 -14.04
CA ARG A 96 -5.46 -3.06 -14.67
C ARG A 96 -5.78 -1.62 -15.06
N GLU A 97 -5.44 -0.68 -14.20
CA GLU A 97 -5.78 0.74 -14.38
C GLU A 97 -4.75 1.61 -13.68
N ILE A 98 -4.49 2.79 -14.23
CA ILE A 98 -3.76 3.87 -13.56
C ILE A 98 -4.44 5.20 -13.84
N SER A 99 -4.68 5.96 -12.79
CA SER A 99 -5.26 7.31 -12.85
C SER A 99 -4.28 8.33 -12.31
N LEU A 100 -4.20 9.49 -12.96
CA LEU A 100 -3.42 10.64 -12.51
C LEU A 100 -4.32 11.59 -11.73
N VAL A 101 -3.85 12.07 -10.59
CA VAL A 101 -4.53 13.04 -9.73
C VAL A 101 -3.64 14.27 -9.59
N ASP A 102 -4.13 15.41 -10.07
CA ASP A 102 -3.49 16.71 -9.86
C ASP A 102 -3.89 17.27 -8.49
N GLN A 103 -3.30 16.73 -7.43
CA GLN A 103 -3.55 17.18 -6.06
C GLN A 103 -2.93 18.57 -5.77
N PHE A 104 -1.90 18.95 -6.53
CA PHE A 104 -1.16 20.20 -6.34
C PHE A 104 -1.04 20.97 -7.66
N PRO A 105 -2.14 21.58 -8.15
CA PRO A 105 -2.14 22.31 -9.41
C PRO A 105 -1.05 23.39 -9.45
N GLN A 106 -0.50 23.61 -10.63
CA GLN A 106 0.60 24.56 -10.87
C GLN A 106 1.93 24.21 -10.18
N SER A 107 2.07 22.99 -9.66
CA SER A 107 3.35 22.46 -9.19
C SER A 107 3.90 21.40 -10.15
N ARG A 108 5.08 20.84 -9.82
CA ARG A 108 5.63 19.67 -10.52
C ARG A 108 5.19 18.35 -9.87
N HIS A 109 4.40 18.42 -8.80
CA HIS A 109 3.90 17.24 -8.10
C HIS A 109 2.67 16.68 -8.80
N TYR A 110 2.54 15.37 -8.74
CA TYR A 110 1.40 14.61 -9.19
C TYR A 110 1.24 13.44 -8.25
N GLU A 111 0.02 12.92 -8.17
CA GLU A 111 -0.26 11.63 -7.54
C GLU A 111 -0.79 10.67 -8.58
N THR A 112 -0.50 9.39 -8.44
CA THR A 112 -1.12 8.32 -9.21
C THR A 112 -1.88 7.39 -8.29
N VAL A 113 -2.95 6.80 -8.82
CA VAL A 113 -3.64 5.67 -8.20
C VAL A 113 -3.63 4.53 -9.20
N ALA A 114 -2.92 3.46 -8.89
CA ALA A 114 -2.76 2.29 -9.74
C ALA A 114 -3.46 1.07 -9.13
N VAL A 115 -4.21 0.33 -9.96
CA VAL A 115 -4.92 -0.88 -9.57
C VAL A 115 -4.24 -2.10 -10.17
N PHE A 116 -3.72 -2.96 -9.30
CA PHE A 116 -3.16 -4.25 -9.66
C PHE A 116 -4.14 -5.37 -9.28
N VAL A 117 -4.34 -6.32 -10.18
CA VAL A 117 -5.21 -7.50 -9.96
C VAL A 117 -4.46 -8.77 -10.33
N ARG A 118 -4.66 -9.86 -9.60
CA ARG A 118 -4.03 -11.16 -9.88
C ARG A 118 -4.90 -12.02 -10.80
#